data_AF-A0A9N9TQP8-F1
#
_entry.id   AF-A0A9N9TQP8-F1
#
_cell.length_a   1.000
_cell.length_b   1.000
_cell.length_c   1.000
_cell.angle_alpha   90.00
_cell.angle_beta   90.00
_cell.angle_gamma   90.00
#
_symmetry.space_group_name_H-M   'P 1'
#
loop_
_entity.id
_entity.type
_entity.pdbx_description
1 polymer ?
#
loop_
_entity_poly.entity_id
_entity_poly.type
_entity_poly.pdbx_seq_one_letter_code
_entity_poly.pdbx_strand_id
1 'polypeptide(L)'
;MLKSINRALSLCSIHVNKPYLHNYNPAALLSTLPVRDKHSIFTPLTLSKRFINKKASKQLQKLLDINIHKANCILSQESDLSKVPETQLEKNYMCCIKYGLSNKTISNIPYILSDSCLPTKLEALKNLPYDVNVTTPLLLLPLKKFMGFLNDESSASKINELAKLFKVEVSDVCVWISTKQFLTSISIDMVKECLQLLLDSGVPMEAVIKDLWVLRYSPSVMQERIDLAKENNIEHIKPWMIRAQKEIFYNYIRRRSDTKEILGEKSNLMEYLSDKLECSLEVSKYIITKQPALQKKSLKKMDEMIDFLFSHGFKPIQICRAPKILLHSVTTIHKRLRELDASNVKLDSLHILTKSQKQYTSIIDSMKANKIKIKN
;
A
#
# COMPACT_ATOMS: atom_id res chain seq x y z
N MET A 1 22.46 -32.42 20.68
CA MET A 1 22.77 -31.14 19.98
C MET A 1 21.46 -30.41 19.61
N LEU A 2 20.58 -30.19 20.60
CA LEU A 2 19.21 -29.63 20.44
C LEU A 2 18.78 -28.82 21.69
N LYS A 3 19.76 -28.24 22.42
CA LYS A 3 19.52 -27.44 23.64
C LYS A 3 20.12 -26.03 23.61
N SER A 4 20.62 -25.55 22.47
CA SER A 4 21.29 -24.22 22.39
C SER A 4 20.51 -23.12 21.66
N ILE A 5 19.28 -23.35 21.19
CA ILE A 5 18.52 -22.32 20.44
C ILE A 5 17.47 -21.59 21.31
N ASN A 6 17.05 -22.16 22.44
CA ASN A 6 16.07 -21.52 23.34
C ASN A 6 16.65 -20.46 24.31
N ARG A 7 17.90 -20.03 24.14
CA ARG A 7 18.55 -19.04 25.03
C ARG A 7 18.66 -17.61 24.46
N ALA A 8 18.24 -17.37 23.22
CA ALA A 8 18.35 -16.06 22.57
C ALA A 8 17.12 -15.15 22.72
N LEU A 9 16.02 -15.62 23.33
CA LEU A 9 14.78 -14.82 23.49
C LEU A 9 14.44 -14.43 24.93
N SER A 10 15.35 -14.66 25.90
CA SER A 10 15.09 -14.46 27.34
C SER A 10 15.82 -13.28 27.99
N LEU A 11 16.56 -12.45 27.26
CA LEU A 11 17.33 -11.34 27.84
C LEU A 11 17.14 -10.04 27.08
N CYS A 12 15.99 -9.39 27.32
CA CYS A 12 15.83 -7.93 27.19
C CYS A 12 14.60 -7.49 28.01
N SER A 13 14.70 -7.63 29.33
CA SER A 13 13.88 -6.87 30.27
C SER A 13 14.62 -5.56 30.57
N ILE A 14 14.23 -4.46 29.93
CA ILE A 14 14.57 -3.11 30.39
C ILE A 14 13.27 -2.36 30.66
N HIS A 15 13.27 -1.72 31.82
CA HIS A 15 12.17 -1.05 32.49
C HIS A 15 11.39 -0.05 31.64
N VAL A 16 10.09 -0.06 31.94
CA VAL A 16 9.05 0.86 31.53
C VAL A 16 9.32 2.26 32.08
N ASN A 17 9.21 3.27 31.23
CA ASN A 17 8.70 4.58 31.64
C ASN A 17 7.61 5.01 30.62
N LYS A 18 6.37 5.11 31.11
CA LYS A 18 5.23 5.82 30.50
C LYS A 18 5.11 7.17 31.21
N PRO A 19 4.65 8.28 30.59
CA PRO A 19 3.32 8.43 29.97
C PRO A 19 3.41 9.11 28.57
N TYR A 20 2.42 9.09 27.67
CA TYR A 20 1.07 9.64 27.76
C TYR A 20 0.09 8.88 26.85
N LEU A 21 -1.12 8.67 27.38
CA LEU A 21 -2.29 8.15 26.70
C LEU A 21 -3.04 9.29 26.00
N HIS A 22 -3.36 9.13 24.71
CA HIS A 22 -4.62 9.63 24.16
C HIS A 22 -5.12 8.72 23.04
N ASN A 23 -6.32 8.19 23.25
CA ASN A 23 -7.34 7.70 22.29
C ASN A 23 -6.88 7.20 20.92
N TYR A 24 -6.65 5.89 20.82
CA TYR A 24 -6.48 5.18 19.54
C TYR A 24 -7.76 4.46 19.13
N ASN A 25 -8.32 4.88 17.99
CA ASN A 25 -9.43 4.24 17.30
C ASN A 25 -8.89 3.20 16.30
N PRO A 26 -9.14 1.88 16.49
CA PRO A 26 -8.58 0.83 15.65
C PRO A 26 -9.21 0.71 14.24
N ALA A 27 -10.17 1.56 13.88
CA ALA A 27 -10.79 1.59 12.55
C ALA A 27 -10.07 2.52 11.53
N ALA A 28 -9.08 3.30 11.97
CA ALA A 28 -8.36 4.26 11.11
C ALA A 28 -7.04 3.71 10.50
N LEU A 29 -6.63 2.49 10.83
CA LEU A 29 -5.33 1.90 10.41
C LEU A 29 -5.38 1.13 9.08
N LEU A 30 -6.45 1.28 8.30
CA LEU A 30 -6.55 0.79 6.93
C LEU A 30 -6.67 1.92 5.89
N SER A 31 -6.50 3.20 6.29
CA SER A 31 -6.61 4.35 5.37
C SER A 31 -5.31 5.11 5.10
N THR A 32 -4.16 4.68 5.61
CA THR A 32 -2.85 5.23 5.22
C THR A 32 -2.19 4.38 4.15
N LEU A 33 -2.88 4.24 3.02
CA LEU A 33 -2.21 4.04 1.73
C LEU A 33 -1.67 5.40 1.28
N PRO A 34 -0.35 5.63 1.15
CA PRO A 34 0.15 6.57 0.17
C PRO A 34 0.51 5.76 -1.08
N VAL A 35 -0.52 5.37 -1.83
CA VAL A 35 -0.39 5.31 -3.29
C VAL A 35 -1.40 6.31 -3.81
N ARG A 36 -1.03 7.59 -3.72
CA ARG A 36 -1.48 8.53 -4.74
C ARG A 36 -0.77 8.06 -6.01
N ASP A 37 -1.47 7.25 -6.80
CA ASP A 37 -1.13 7.04 -8.20
C ASP A 37 -1.06 8.42 -8.86
N LYS A 38 0.16 8.96 -8.99
CA LYS A 38 0.48 10.03 -9.94
C LYS A 38 0.98 9.44 -11.27
N HIS A 39 0.83 8.14 -11.47
CA HIS A 39 1.06 7.47 -12.74
C HIS A 39 -0.27 7.02 -13.36
N SER A 40 -1.17 7.97 -13.53
CA SER A 40 -2.10 7.97 -14.65
C SER A 40 -1.73 9.13 -15.57
N ILE A 41 -1.44 8.78 -16.83
CA ILE A 41 -1.77 9.69 -17.92
C ILE A 41 -3.28 9.89 -17.81
N PHE A 42 -3.67 11.12 -17.49
CA PHE A 42 -5.04 11.64 -17.46
C PHE A 42 -6.09 10.84 -16.63
N THR A 43 -6.26 11.24 -15.37
CA THR A 43 -7.58 11.17 -14.71
C THR A 43 -7.94 12.55 -14.14
N PRO A 44 -9.14 13.09 -14.44
CA PRO A 44 -9.53 14.42 -13.97
C PRO A 44 -9.88 14.35 -12.48
N LEU A 45 -8.94 14.76 -11.63
CA LEU A 45 -9.18 14.97 -10.21
C LEU A 45 -9.69 16.40 -9.98
N THR A 46 -10.81 16.47 -9.27
CA THR A 46 -11.58 17.62 -8.79
C THR A 46 -10.79 18.93 -8.71
N LEU A 47 -11.20 19.91 -9.53
CA LEU A 47 -10.77 21.30 -9.53
C LEU A 47 -11.02 21.95 -8.16
N SER A 48 -10.02 21.90 -7.28
CA SER A 48 -9.84 22.94 -6.28
C SER A 48 -9.77 24.28 -7.03
N LYS A 49 -10.65 25.24 -6.72
CA LYS A 49 -10.67 26.59 -7.30
C LYS A 49 -9.41 27.36 -6.88
N ARG A 50 -8.25 27.00 -7.42
CA ARG A 50 -7.04 27.81 -7.36
C ARG A 50 -7.22 29.03 -8.25
N PHE A 51 -6.74 30.18 -7.81
CA PHE A 51 -6.74 31.40 -8.62
C PHE A 51 -5.88 31.15 -9.87
N ILE A 52 -6.53 31.07 -11.03
CA ILE A 52 -5.84 30.88 -12.30
C ILE A 52 -5.44 32.26 -12.81
N ASN A 53 -4.14 32.47 -12.98
CA ASN A 53 -3.60 33.64 -13.63
C ASN A 53 -4.02 33.64 -15.12
N LYS A 54 -5.09 34.39 -15.44
CA LYS A 54 -5.67 34.47 -16.80
C LYS A 54 -4.65 34.89 -17.86
N LYS A 55 -3.70 35.73 -17.46
CA LYS A 55 -2.60 36.25 -18.27
C LYS A 55 -1.64 35.12 -18.66
N ALA A 56 -1.07 34.43 -17.66
CA ALA A 56 -0.24 33.24 -17.87
C ALA A 56 -0.95 32.15 -18.69
N SER A 57 -2.25 31.95 -18.49
CA SER A 57 -3.04 30.96 -19.25
C SER A 57 -3.13 31.30 -20.74
N LYS A 58 -3.43 32.56 -21.09
CA LYS A 58 -3.44 33.03 -22.48
C LYS A 58 -2.06 32.91 -23.12
N GLN A 59 -1.01 33.26 -22.38
CA GLN A 59 0.36 33.14 -22.88
C GLN A 59 0.72 31.67 -23.14
N LEU A 60 0.37 30.75 -22.23
CA LEU A 60 0.62 29.33 -22.41
C LEU A 60 -0.17 28.73 -23.58
N GLN A 61 -1.43 29.14 -23.76
CA GLN A 61 -2.25 28.80 -24.93
C GLN A 61 -1.54 29.22 -26.22
N LYS A 62 -1.04 30.46 -26.28
CA LYS A 62 -0.33 30.99 -27.46
C LYS A 62 0.98 30.23 -27.73
N LEU A 63 1.80 30.03 -26.71
CA LEU A 63 3.14 29.43 -26.87
C LEU A 63 3.08 27.94 -27.25
N LEU A 64 2.15 27.19 -26.66
CA LEU A 64 2.08 25.73 -26.86
C LEU A 64 1.04 25.31 -27.92
N ASP A 65 0.32 26.26 -28.52
CA ASP A 65 -0.79 26.01 -29.43
C ASP A 65 -1.82 25.02 -28.84
N ILE A 66 -2.26 25.29 -27.61
CA ILE A 66 -3.23 24.47 -26.88
C ILE A 66 -4.49 25.24 -26.57
N ASN A 67 -5.61 24.54 -26.43
CA ASN A 67 -6.85 25.19 -26.00
C ASN A 67 -6.72 25.76 -24.57
N ILE A 68 -7.47 26.84 -24.31
CA ILE A 68 -7.44 27.55 -23.03
C ILE A 68 -7.81 26.66 -21.83
N HIS A 69 -8.65 25.64 -22.03
CA HIS A 69 -9.01 24.68 -20.99
C HIS A 69 -7.80 23.84 -20.56
N LYS A 70 -7.02 23.34 -21.52
CA LYS A 70 -5.78 22.59 -21.27
C LYS A 70 -4.73 23.47 -20.59
N ALA A 71 -4.60 24.72 -21.01
CA ALA A 71 -3.72 25.69 -20.34
C ALA A 71 -4.13 25.91 -18.87
N ASN A 72 -5.44 26.09 -18.61
CA ASN A 72 -5.98 26.20 -17.26
C ASN A 72 -5.74 24.92 -16.43
N CYS A 73 -5.89 23.74 -17.01
CA CYS A 73 -5.58 22.47 -16.35
C CYS A 73 -4.11 22.41 -15.92
N ILE A 74 -3.18 22.74 -16.82
CA ILE A 74 -1.74 22.76 -16.51
C ILE A 74 -1.44 23.71 -15.34
N LEU A 75 -1.96 24.95 -15.38
CA LEU A 75 -1.73 25.95 -14.33
C LEU A 75 -2.38 25.61 -12.98
N SER A 76 -3.47 24.85 -12.98
CA SER A 76 -4.12 24.43 -11.74
C SER A 76 -3.37 23.30 -11.02
N GLN A 77 -2.64 22.47 -11.78
CA GLN A 77 -1.83 21.38 -11.23
C GLN A 77 -0.56 21.91 -10.55
N GLU A 78 0.10 22.90 -11.15
CA GLU A 78 1.41 23.41 -10.68
C GLU A 78 1.35 24.87 -10.22
N SER A 79 1.52 25.09 -8.91
CA SER A 79 1.41 26.40 -8.29
C SER A 79 2.52 27.37 -8.68
N ASP A 80 3.67 26.88 -9.11
CA ASP A 80 4.82 27.74 -9.39
C ASP A 80 4.74 28.31 -10.80
N LEU A 81 4.24 27.52 -11.77
CA LEU A 81 3.98 27.99 -13.13
C LEU A 81 2.94 29.11 -13.19
N SER A 82 1.93 29.09 -12.33
CA SER A 82 0.91 30.15 -12.28
C SER A 82 1.41 31.50 -11.74
N LYS A 83 2.55 31.50 -11.03
CA LYS A 83 3.21 32.70 -10.50
C LYS A 83 4.22 33.31 -11.47
N VAL A 84 4.56 32.62 -12.56
CA VAL A 84 5.56 33.11 -13.52
C VAL A 84 4.99 34.26 -14.35
N PRO A 85 5.69 35.41 -14.45
CA PRO A 85 5.29 36.49 -15.36
C PRO A 85 5.23 36.04 -16.83
N GLU A 86 4.34 36.62 -17.63
CA GLU A 86 4.17 36.31 -19.06
C GLU A 86 5.48 36.46 -19.86
N THR A 87 6.24 37.53 -19.57
CA THR A 87 7.53 37.81 -20.20
C THR A 87 8.58 36.74 -19.88
N GLN A 88 8.56 36.21 -18.66
CA GLN A 88 9.48 35.14 -18.25
C GLN A 88 9.06 33.79 -18.85
N LEU A 89 7.77 33.51 -18.98
CA LEU A 89 7.27 32.33 -19.69
C LEU A 89 7.73 32.33 -21.16
N GLU A 90 7.59 33.46 -21.85
CA GLU A 90 8.04 33.62 -23.22
C GLU A 90 9.56 33.46 -23.34
N LYS A 91 10.32 34.11 -22.46
CA LYS A 91 11.78 33.98 -22.40
C LYS A 91 12.21 32.52 -22.20
N ASN A 92 11.57 31.80 -21.26
CA ASN A 92 11.87 30.41 -20.98
C ASN A 92 11.49 29.49 -22.15
N TYR A 93 10.34 29.73 -22.80
CA TYR A 93 9.94 28.99 -23.98
C TYR A 93 10.90 29.21 -25.14
N MET A 94 11.28 30.45 -25.45
CA MET A 94 12.27 30.75 -26.48
C MET A 94 13.64 30.14 -26.15
N CYS A 95 13.99 30.06 -24.86
CA CYS A 95 15.16 29.33 -24.41
C CYS A 95 15.05 27.83 -24.75
N CYS A 96 13.94 27.16 -24.44
CA CYS A 96 13.71 25.78 -24.82
C CYS A 96 13.88 25.56 -26.34
N ILE A 97 13.25 26.39 -27.18
CA ILE A 97 13.34 26.29 -28.64
C ILE A 97 14.78 26.48 -29.13
N LYS A 98 15.50 27.48 -28.59
CA LYS A 98 16.92 27.74 -28.92
C LYS A 98 17.80 26.51 -28.66
N TYR A 99 17.47 25.72 -27.64
CA TYR A 99 18.20 24.51 -27.26
C TYR A 99 17.70 23.24 -27.94
N GLY A 100 16.77 23.34 -28.89
CA GLY A 100 16.31 22.22 -29.71
C GLY A 100 15.13 21.42 -29.12
N LEU A 101 14.48 21.92 -28.06
CA LEU A 101 13.26 21.27 -27.56
C LEU A 101 12.10 21.50 -28.53
N SER A 102 11.38 20.44 -28.87
CA SER A 102 10.18 20.52 -29.69
C SER A 102 8.98 21.02 -28.89
N ASN A 103 8.00 21.63 -29.58
CA ASN A 103 6.73 22.02 -28.95
C ASN A 103 5.99 20.84 -28.31
N LYS A 104 6.12 19.65 -28.89
CA LYS A 104 5.55 18.42 -28.31
C LYS A 104 6.19 18.11 -26.96
N THR A 105 7.51 18.21 -26.85
CA THR A 105 8.26 17.97 -25.62
C THR A 105 7.89 18.97 -24.54
N ILE A 106 7.88 20.27 -24.87
CA ILE A 106 7.49 21.33 -23.92
C ILE A 106 6.03 21.15 -23.49
N SER A 107 5.13 20.76 -24.40
CA SER A 107 3.73 20.49 -24.08
C SER A 107 3.51 19.30 -23.17
N ASN A 108 4.39 18.29 -23.22
CA ASN A 108 4.36 17.14 -22.31
C ASN A 108 4.91 17.48 -20.92
N ILE A 109 5.82 18.46 -20.84
CA ILE A 109 6.52 18.84 -19.61
C ILE A 109 6.48 20.38 -19.43
N PRO A 110 5.29 21.01 -19.41
CA PRO A 110 5.16 22.48 -19.49
C PRO A 110 5.70 23.20 -18.26
N TYR A 111 5.86 22.49 -17.16
CA TYR A 111 6.35 22.99 -15.89
C TYR A 111 7.86 23.31 -15.89
N ILE A 112 8.64 22.90 -16.90
CA ILE A 112 10.01 23.41 -17.07
C ILE A 112 10.04 24.92 -17.30
N LEU A 113 8.94 25.51 -17.80
CA LEU A 113 8.84 26.93 -18.08
C LEU A 113 8.79 27.79 -16.81
N SER A 114 8.61 27.19 -15.62
CA SER A 114 8.71 27.91 -14.34
C SER A 114 10.10 27.88 -13.71
N ASP A 115 11.05 27.18 -14.31
CA ASP A 115 12.39 27.07 -13.75
C ASP A 115 13.20 28.35 -14.00
N SER A 116 13.67 28.98 -12.91
CA SER A 116 14.51 30.19 -12.97
C SER A 116 15.94 29.91 -13.45
N CYS A 117 16.39 28.67 -13.33
CA CYS A 117 17.73 28.21 -13.71
C CYS A 117 17.71 27.40 -15.03
N LEU A 118 16.62 27.48 -15.79
CA LEU A 118 16.43 26.74 -17.05
C LEU A 118 17.60 26.88 -18.04
N PRO A 119 18.16 28.07 -18.31
CA PRO A 119 19.27 28.20 -19.26
C PRO A 119 20.51 27.41 -18.84
N THR A 120 20.86 27.47 -17.54
CA THR A 120 22.01 26.74 -16.98
C THR A 120 21.80 25.24 -17.10
N LYS A 121 20.59 24.76 -16.81
CA LYS A 121 20.29 23.33 -16.92
C LYS A 121 20.33 22.84 -18.36
N LEU A 122 19.77 23.60 -19.30
CA LEU A 122 19.77 23.26 -20.72
C LEU A 122 21.18 23.21 -21.30
N GLU A 123 22.07 24.11 -20.87
CA GLU A 123 23.48 24.08 -21.30
C GLU A 123 24.19 22.84 -20.78
N ALA A 124 24.02 22.49 -19.51
CA ALA A 124 24.60 21.26 -18.98
C ALA A 124 24.00 19.99 -19.62
N LEU A 125 22.72 20.00 -20.02
CA LEU A 125 22.06 18.86 -20.65
C LEU A 125 22.68 18.47 -22.00
N LYS A 126 23.26 19.43 -22.73
CA LYS A 126 23.97 19.19 -24.00
C LYS A 126 25.20 18.29 -23.85
N ASN A 127 25.74 18.18 -22.64
CA ASN A 127 26.91 17.32 -22.38
C ASN A 127 26.54 15.84 -22.42
N LEU A 128 25.25 15.49 -22.40
CA LEU A 128 24.82 14.11 -22.57
C LEU A 128 24.82 13.72 -24.06
N PRO A 129 25.23 12.49 -24.41
CA PRO A 129 25.27 12.01 -25.79
C PRO A 129 23.88 11.56 -26.29
N TYR A 130 22.83 12.31 -25.98
CA TYR A 130 21.45 11.99 -26.33
C TYR A 130 20.71 13.22 -26.86
N ASP A 131 19.65 12.98 -27.64
CA ASP A 131 18.76 14.06 -28.05
C ASP A 131 18.17 14.78 -26.84
N VAL A 132 18.15 16.11 -26.90
CA VAL A 132 17.67 16.97 -25.80
C VAL A 132 16.20 16.67 -25.43
N ASN A 133 15.38 16.27 -26.39
CA ASN A 133 13.98 15.91 -26.18
C ASN A 133 13.83 14.59 -25.40
N VAL A 134 14.80 13.69 -25.51
CA VAL A 134 14.85 12.43 -24.74
C VAL A 134 15.22 12.71 -23.29
N THR A 135 16.17 13.61 -23.05
CA THR A 135 16.71 13.90 -21.71
C THR A 135 16.01 15.04 -20.98
N THR A 136 15.08 15.74 -21.64
CA THR A 136 14.27 16.84 -21.06
C THR A 136 13.65 16.51 -19.70
N PRO A 137 13.15 15.28 -19.40
CA PRO A 137 12.64 14.96 -18.07
C PRO A 137 13.63 15.23 -16.94
N LEU A 138 14.94 15.17 -17.17
CA LEU A 138 15.96 15.46 -16.17
C LEU A 138 15.92 16.92 -15.68
N LEU A 139 15.41 17.86 -16.49
CA LEU A 139 15.27 19.27 -16.10
C LEU A 139 14.39 19.46 -14.86
N LEU A 140 13.56 18.47 -14.53
CA LEU A 140 12.67 18.48 -13.36
C LEU A 140 13.39 18.22 -12.04
N LEU A 141 14.65 17.77 -12.09
CA LEU A 141 15.47 17.63 -10.90
C LEU A 141 15.78 19.01 -10.29
N PRO A 142 15.78 19.16 -8.96
CA PRO A 142 16.29 20.36 -8.32
C PRO A 142 17.72 20.67 -8.78
N LEU A 143 18.09 21.94 -8.98
CA LEU A 143 19.36 22.34 -9.58
C LEU A 143 20.58 21.63 -8.97
N LYS A 144 20.67 21.56 -7.64
CA LYS A 144 21.78 20.90 -6.94
C LYS A 144 21.90 19.41 -7.30
N LYS A 145 20.76 18.71 -7.42
CA LYS A 145 20.72 17.29 -7.79
C LYS A 145 20.98 17.08 -9.27
N PHE A 146 20.46 17.97 -10.12
CA PHE A 146 20.69 17.97 -11.54
C PHE A 146 22.18 18.14 -11.88
N MET A 147 22.82 19.19 -11.36
CA MET A 147 24.23 19.45 -11.60
C MET A 147 25.12 18.36 -10.99
N GLY A 148 24.81 17.90 -9.77
CA GLY A 148 25.55 16.80 -9.16
C GLY A 148 25.45 15.49 -9.94
N PHE A 149 24.33 15.24 -10.61
CA PHE A 149 24.15 14.09 -11.47
C PHE A 149 24.90 14.23 -12.80
N LEU A 150 24.84 15.39 -13.47
CA LEU A 150 25.48 15.57 -14.78
C LEU A 150 26.99 15.79 -14.71
N ASN A 151 27.51 16.31 -13.60
CA ASN A 151 28.95 16.45 -13.38
C ASN A 151 29.65 15.10 -13.11
N ASP A 152 28.87 14.04 -12.86
CA ASP A 152 29.39 12.68 -12.79
C ASP A 152 29.66 12.18 -14.22
N GLU A 153 30.93 11.93 -14.54
CA GLU A 153 31.35 11.39 -15.85
C GLU A 153 30.63 10.08 -16.20
N SER A 154 30.12 9.36 -15.19
CA SER A 154 29.37 8.13 -15.37
C SER A 154 27.88 8.32 -15.64
N SER A 155 27.35 9.55 -15.67
CA SER A 155 25.90 9.81 -15.78
C SER A 155 25.26 9.22 -17.05
N ALA A 156 25.90 9.38 -18.21
CA ALA A 156 25.48 8.74 -19.45
C ALA A 156 25.59 7.20 -19.39
N SER A 157 26.67 6.68 -18.79
CA SER A 157 26.81 5.23 -18.58
C SER A 157 25.69 4.69 -17.70
N LYS A 158 25.37 5.38 -16.59
CA LYS A 158 24.30 5.01 -15.67
C LYS A 158 22.94 4.98 -16.36
N ILE A 159 22.63 5.99 -17.18
CA ILE A 159 21.38 6.01 -17.96
C ILE A 159 21.32 4.80 -18.91
N ASN A 160 22.39 4.55 -19.67
CA ASN A 160 22.48 3.42 -20.59
C ASN A 160 22.39 2.06 -19.89
N GLU A 161 23.06 1.91 -18.74
CA GLU A 161 23.05 0.67 -17.98
C GLU A 161 21.67 0.39 -17.41
N LEU A 162 20.98 1.40 -16.88
CA LEU A 162 19.59 1.24 -16.43
C LEU A 162 18.67 0.88 -17.60
N ALA A 163 18.82 1.53 -18.76
CA ALA A 163 18.02 1.21 -19.94
C ALA A 163 18.20 -0.25 -20.37
N LYS A 164 19.46 -0.73 -20.43
CA LYS A 164 19.80 -2.12 -20.73
C LYS A 164 19.25 -3.09 -19.68
N LEU A 165 19.42 -2.77 -18.40
CA LEU A 165 19.06 -3.64 -17.28
C LEU A 165 17.55 -3.88 -17.23
N PHE A 166 16.76 -2.83 -17.41
CA PHE A 166 15.30 -2.91 -17.39
C PHE A 166 14.67 -3.17 -18.77
N LYS A 167 15.49 -3.23 -19.83
CA LYS A 167 15.05 -3.40 -21.24
C LYS A 167 14.03 -2.33 -21.65
N VAL A 168 14.33 -1.07 -21.35
CA VAL A 168 13.50 0.09 -21.67
C VAL A 168 14.30 1.14 -22.45
N GLU A 169 13.60 2.13 -22.99
CA GLU A 169 14.23 3.24 -23.68
C GLU A 169 14.89 4.23 -22.72
N VAL A 170 15.90 4.94 -23.21
CA VAL A 170 16.61 6.00 -22.45
C VAL A 170 15.63 7.07 -21.94
N SER A 171 14.59 7.39 -22.71
CA SER A 171 13.56 8.35 -22.31
C SER A 171 12.84 7.93 -21.03
N ASP A 172 12.55 6.63 -20.86
CA ASP A 172 11.86 6.12 -19.67
C ASP A 172 12.77 6.24 -18.44
N VAL A 173 14.06 5.93 -18.59
CA VAL A 173 15.06 6.09 -17.54
C VAL A 173 15.18 7.55 -17.11
N CYS A 174 15.20 8.50 -18.04
CA CYS A 174 15.22 9.93 -17.73
C CYS A 174 13.98 10.36 -16.92
N VAL A 175 12.80 9.83 -17.26
CA VAL A 175 11.56 10.03 -16.47
C VAL A 175 11.67 9.39 -15.08
N TRP A 176 12.27 8.21 -14.96
CA TRP A 176 12.45 7.56 -13.67
C TRP A 176 13.40 8.34 -12.78
N ILE A 177 14.55 8.78 -13.29
CA ILE A 177 15.53 9.56 -12.53
C ILE A 177 14.90 10.87 -12.04
N SER A 178 14.14 11.55 -12.90
CA SER A 178 13.51 12.82 -12.54
C SER A 178 12.43 12.68 -11.46
N THR A 179 11.67 11.58 -11.49
CA THR A 179 10.62 11.30 -10.52
C THR A 179 11.11 10.59 -9.25
N LYS A 180 12.23 9.87 -9.34
CA LYS A 180 12.80 9.03 -8.29
C LYS A 180 14.26 9.39 -8.08
N GLN A 181 14.47 10.55 -7.46
CA GLN A 181 15.79 11.18 -7.32
C GLN A 181 16.86 10.29 -6.66
N PHE A 182 16.51 9.25 -5.90
CA PHE A 182 17.47 8.31 -5.35
C PHE A 182 18.27 7.57 -6.43
N LEU A 183 17.71 7.44 -7.65
CA LEU A 183 18.38 6.84 -8.81
C LEU A 183 19.60 7.66 -9.27
N THR A 184 19.65 8.96 -8.96
CA THR A 184 20.85 9.78 -9.25
C THR A 184 22.07 9.29 -8.47
N SER A 185 21.85 8.87 -7.21
CA SER A 185 22.92 8.55 -6.25
C SER A 185 23.17 7.05 -6.06
N ILE A 186 22.22 6.18 -6.36
CA ILE A 186 22.41 4.73 -6.22
C ILE A 186 23.47 4.23 -7.21
N SER A 187 24.32 3.29 -6.80
CA SER A 187 25.28 2.65 -7.69
C SER A 187 24.57 1.64 -8.59
N ILE A 188 25.10 1.43 -9.79
CA ILE A 188 24.52 0.42 -10.70
C ILE A 188 24.64 -0.99 -10.11
N ASP A 189 25.74 -1.30 -9.41
CA ASP A 189 25.93 -2.62 -8.81
C ASP A 189 24.87 -2.92 -7.75
N MET A 190 24.52 -1.92 -6.93
CA MET A 190 23.42 -2.06 -5.97
C MET A 190 22.08 -2.27 -6.67
N VAL A 191 21.82 -1.59 -7.80
CA VAL A 191 20.61 -1.84 -8.60
C VAL A 191 20.60 -3.25 -9.16
N LYS A 192 21.71 -3.73 -9.71
CA LYS A 192 21.86 -5.10 -10.25
C LYS A 192 21.61 -6.14 -9.17
N GLU A 193 22.22 -5.98 -8.00
CA GLU A 193 22.05 -6.88 -6.85
C GLU A 193 20.60 -6.89 -6.35
N CYS A 194 19.99 -5.73 -6.10
CA CYS A 194 18.60 -5.64 -5.68
C CYS A 194 17.63 -6.22 -6.71
N LEU A 195 17.88 -5.99 -8.01
CA LEU A 195 17.06 -6.54 -9.08
C LEU A 195 17.19 -8.07 -9.14
N GLN A 196 18.41 -8.60 -9.04
CA GLN A 196 18.66 -10.04 -9.04
C GLN A 196 17.92 -10.73 -7.89
N LEU A 197 17.99 -10.18 -6.67
CA LEU A 197 17.25 -10.69 -5.51
C LEU A 197 15.73 -10.72 -5.73
N LEU A 198 15.17 -9.71 -6.40
CA LEU A 198 13.75 -9.66 -6.70
C LEU A 198 13.36 -10.70 -7.76
N LEU A 199 14.14 -10.84 -8.82
CA LEU A 199 13.87 -11.82 -9.88
C LEU A 199 14.00 -13.26 -9.34
N ASP A 200 15.05 -13.55 -8.56
CA ASP A 200 15.27 -14.86 -7.94
C ASP A 200 14.22 -15.23 -6.88
N SER A 201 13.52 -14.23 -6.35
CA SER A 201 12.37 -14.42 -5.46
C SER A 201 11.02 -14.47 -6.19
N GLY A 202 11.03 -14.53 -7.53
CA GLY A 202 9.85 -14.68 -8.36
C GLY A 202 9.06 -13.39 -8.58
N VAL A 203 9.64 -12.22 -8.29
CA VAL A 203 9.02 -10.93 -8.60
C VAL A 203 9.23 -10.63 -10.09
N PRO A 204 8.17 -10.45 -10.89
CA PRO A 204 8.31 -10.16 -12.31
C PRO A 204 8.90 -8.76 -12.56
N MET A 205 9.64 -8.60 -13.66
CA MET A 205 10.30 -7.34 -14.04
C MET A 205 9.32 -6.16 -14.06
N GLU A 206 8.11 -6.38 -14.58
CA GLU A 206 7.06 -5.38 -14.70
C GLU A 206 6.61 -4.88 -13.32
N ALA A 207 6.60 -5.75 -12.30
CA ALA A 207 6.28 -5.34 -10.93
C ALA A 207 7.41 -4.50 -10.31
N VAL A 208 8.67 -4.77 -10.66
CA VAL A 208 9.82 -3.96 -10.22
C VAL A 208 9.79 -2.58 -10.88
N ILE A 209 9.56 -2.51 -12.19
CA ILE A 209 9.44 -1.24 -12.94
C ILE A 209 8.31 -0.38 -12.39
N LYS A 210 7.16 -1.00 -12.06
CA LYS A 210 6.03 -0.30 -11.44
C LYS A 210 6.36 0.27 -10.06
N ASP A 211 7.30 -0.33 -9.32
CA ASP A 211 7.67 0.06 -7.96
C ASP A 211 9.18 0.16 -7.73
N LEU A 212 9.88 0.94 -8.56
CA LEU A 212 11.34 1.11 -8.49
C LEU A 212 11.85 1.59 -7.11
N TRP A 213 11.00 2.17 -6.26
CA TRP A 213 11.38 2.54 -4.89
C TRP A 213 11.87 1.35 -4.06
N VAL A 214 11.57 0.11 -4.48
CA VAL A 214 12.10 -1.10 -3.86
C VAL A 214 13.62 -1.17 -3.94
N LEU A 215 14.22 -0.63 -5.01
CA LEU A 215 15.67 -0.65 -5.25
C LEU A 215 16.45 0.24 -4.29
N ARG A 216 15.77 1.12 -3.55
CA ARG A 216 16.40 1.99 -2.55
C ARG A 216 16.85 1.21 -1.31
N TYR A 217 16.30 0.01 -1.08
CA TYR A 217 16.62 -0.80 0.09
C TYR A 217 17.95 -1.52 -0.10
N SER A 218 18.68 -1.77 0.99
CA SER A 218 19.93 -2.52 0.89
C SER A 218 19.67 -4.00 0.57
N PRO A 219 20.53 -4.64 -0.23
CA PRO A 219 20.42 -6.06 -0.55
C PRO A 219 20.26 -6.94 0.70
N SER A 220 21.00 -6.63 1.78
CA SER A 220 20.89 -7.33 3.07
C SER A 220 19.49 -7.30 3.68
N VAL A 221 18.83 -6.13 3.68
CA VAL A 221 17.47 -5.97 4.22
C VAL A 221 16.44 -6.62 3.30
N MET A 222 16.68 -6.60 1.99
CA MET A 222 15.83 -7.30 1.02
C MET A 222 15.89 -8.81 1.24
N GLN A 223 17.10 -9.35 1.36
CA GLN A 223 17.35 -10.76 1.62
C GLN A 223 16.69 -11.23 2.92
N GLU A 224 16.91 -10.51 4.03
CA GLU A 224 16.28 -10.81 5.33
C GLU A 224 14.75 -10.94 5.22
N ARG A 225 14.11 -10.02 4.48
CA ARG A 225 12.65 -10.04 4.29
C ARG A 225 12.19 -11.15 3.34
N ILE A 226 12.97 -11.44 2.30
CA ILE A 226 12.67 -12.53 1.38
C ILE A 226 12.74 -13.86 2.12
N ASP A 227 13.79 -14.08 2.91
CA ASP A 227 13.99 -15.31 3.68
C ASP A 227 12.89 -15.49 4.72
N LEU A 228 12.59 -14.45 5.50
CA LEU A 228 11.51 -14.53 6.49
C LEU A 228 10.15 -14.83 5.83
N ALA A 229 9.89 -14.27 4.64
CA ALA A 229 8.67 -14.57 3.90
C ALA A 229 8.64 -16.03 3.42
N LYS A 230 9.75 -16.55 2.90
CA LYS A 230 9.87 -17.95 2.44
C LYS A 230 9.73 -18.95 3.59
N GLU A 231 10.36 -18.70 4.74
CA GLU A 231 10.22 -19.52 5.96
C GLU A 231 8.75 -19.64 6.43
N ASN A 232 7.95 -18.62 6.13
CA ASN A 232 6.53 -18.54 6.47
C ASN A 232 5.60 -18.94 5.30
N ASN A 233 6.11 -19.72 4.33
CA ASN A 233 5.39 -20.24 3.18
C ASN A 233 4.70 -19.15 2.33
N ILE A 234 5.32 -17.98 2.22
CA ILE A 234 4.86 -16.95 1.29
C ILE A 234 5.64 -17.11 -0.02
N GLU A 235 5.02 -17.82 -0.96
CA GLU A 235 5.62 -18.15 -2.26
C GLU A 235 5.76 -16.94 -3.18
N HIS A 236 4.80 -16.01 -3.12
CA HIS A 236 4.76 -14.85 -4.01
C HIS A 236 5.21 -13.58 -3.30
N ILE A 237 6.51 -13.29 -3.39
CA ILE A 237 7.08 -12.03 -2.94
C ILE A 237 6.55 -10.87 -3.79
N LYS A 238 6.32 -9.73 -3.16
CA LYS A 238 5.87 -8.50 -3.84
C LYS A 238 6.73 -7.31 -3.42
N PRO A 239 6.99 -6.32 -4.28
CA PRO A 239 7.81 -5.15 -3.95
C PRO A 239 7.38 -4.41 -2.67
N TRP A 240 6.06 -4.31 -2.43
CA TRP A 240 5.55 -3.66 -1.21
C TRP A 240 5.99 -4.38 0.08
N MET A 241 6.22 -5.70 0.05
CA MET A 241 6.63 -6.46 1.24
C MET A 241 8.03 -6.05 1.70
N ILE A 242 8.89 -5.74 0.74
CA ILE A 242 10.23 -5.21 0.98
C ILE A 242 10.16 -3.79 1.53
N ARG A 243 9.31 -2.94 0.93
CA ARG A 243 9.16 -1.53 1.32
C ARG A 243 8.32 -1.30 2.58
N ALA A 244 7.56 -2.30 3.02
CA ALA A 244 6.63 -2.14 4.12
C ALA A 244 7.37 -1.75 5.40
N GLN A 245 6.74 -0.91 6.23
CA GLN A 245 7.20 -0.70 7.60
C GLN A 245 7.33 -2.06 8.31
N LYS A 246 8.32 -2.17 9.20
CA LYS A 246 8.66 -3.45 9.88
C LYS A 246 7.42 -4.05 10.53
N GLU A 247 6.63 -3.25 11.22
CA GLU A 247 5.42 -3.67 11.93
C GLU A 247 4.36 -4.23 10.98
N ILE A 248 4.17 -3.59 9.82
CA ILE A 248 3.22 -4.04 8.79
C ILE A 248 3.67 -5.38 8.22
N PHE A 249 4.96 -5.50 7.90
CA PHE A 249 5.55 -6.71 7.36
C PHE A 249 5.47 -7.86 8.37
N TYR A 250 5.92 -7.66 9.61
CA TYR A 250 5.85 -8.67 10.65
C TYR A 250 4.41 -9.08 11.00
N ASN A 251 3.47 -8.15 11.01
CA ASN A 251 2.05 -8.49 11.18
C ASN A 251 1.51 -9.34 10.03
N TYR A 252 1.98 -9.11 8.80
CA TYR A 252 1.64 -9.94 7.65
C TYR A 252 2.23 -11.35 7.80
N ILE A 253 3.52 -11.46 8.14
CA ILE A 253 4.20 -12.74 8.40
C ILE A 253 3.50 -13.51 9.53
N ARG A 254 3.29 -12.87 10.68
CA ARG A 254 2.65 -13.47 11.85
C ARG A 254 1.28 -14.04 11.53
N ARG A 255 0.44 -13.34 10.77
CA ARG A 255 -0.88 -13.87 10.38
C ARG A 255 -0.78 -15.16 9.56
N ARG A 256 0.24 -15.29 8.72
CA ARG A 256 0.51 -16.51 7.94
C ARG A 256 1.04 -17.63 8.83
N SER A 257 1.97 -17.31 9.72
CA SER A 257 2.48 -18.24 10.74
C SER A 257 1.36 -18.78 11.63
N ASP A 258 0.55 -17.90 12.22
CA ASP A 258 -0.60 -18.27 13.06
C ASP A 258 -1.58 -19.17 12.28
N THR A 259 -1.78 -18.89 10.98
CA THR A 259 -2.66 -19.74 10.13
C THR A 259 -2.04 -21.12 9.91
N LYS A 260 -0.73 -21.20 9.67
CA LYS A 260 0.00 -22.47 9.51
C LYS A 260 -0.05 -23.31 10.78
N GLU A 261 0.17 -22.68 11.93
CA GLU A 261 0.11 -23.35 13.23
C GLU A 261 -1.28 -23.94 13.50
N ILE A 262 -2.34 -23.18 13.22
CA ILE A 262 -3.72 -23.64 13.45
C ILE A 262 -4.14 -24.73 12.45
N LEU A 263 -3.73 -24.63 11.18
CA LEU A 263 -4.02 -25.68 10.19
C LEU A 263 -3.26 -26.98 10.50
N GLY A 264 -2.02 -26.90 10.99
CA GLY A 264 -1.19 -28.08 11.24
C GLY A 264 -0.97 -28.88 9.96
N GLU A 265 -1.29 -30.17 9.99
CA GLU A 265 -1.23 -31.07 8.82
C GLU A 265 -2.39 -30.88 7.83
N LYS A 266 -3.41 -30.09 8.20
CA LYS A 266 -4.61 -29.89 7.39
C LYS A 266 -4.33 -28.98 6.21
N SER A 267 -4.86 -29.32 5.05
CA SER A 267 -4.56 -28.61 3.82
C SER A 267 -5.37 -27.33 3.66
N ASN A 268 -6.59 -27.26 4.23
CA ASN A 268 -7.52 -26.17 3.97
C ASN A 268 -8.55 -25.93 5.10
N LEU A 269 -9.28 -24.80 4.99
CA LEU A 269 -10.30 -24.37 5.96
C LEU A 269 -11.43 -25.41 6.15
N MET A 270 -11.77 -26.16 5.11
CA MET A 270 -12.86 -27.15 5.18
C MET A 270 -12.48 -28.32 6.07
N GLU A 271 -11.28 -28.88 5.89
CA GLU A 271 -10.72 -29.93 6.74
C GLU A 271 -10.58 -29.43 8.19
N TYR A 272 -10.11 -28.20 8.37
CA TYR A 272 -10.02 -27.58 9.69
C TYR A 272 -11.39 -27.50 10.39
N LEU A 273 -12.43 -27.00 9.72
CA LEU A 273 -13.76 -26.88 10.33
C LEU A 273 -14.42 -28.26 10.56
N SER A 274 -14.17 -29.23 9.67
CA SER A 274 -14.67 -30.60 9.80
C SER A 274 -14.15 -31.23 11.09
N ASP A 275 -12.84 -31.14 11.31
CA ASP A 275 -12.17 -31.68 12.50
C ASP A 275 -12.56 -30.90 13.77
N LYS A 276 -12.39 -29.57 13.76
CA LYS A 276 -12.61 -28.71 14.94
C LYS A 276 -14.08 -28.72 15.42
N LEU A 277 -15.04 -28.91 14.51
CA LEU A 277 -16.46 -28.97 14.84
C LEU A 277 -17.01 -30.42 14.82
N GLU A 278 -16.14 -31.43 14.77
CA GLU A 278 -16.51 -32.85 14.78
C GLU A 278 -17.66 -33.17 13.81
N CYS A 279 -17.58 -32.63 12.59
CA CYS A 279 -18.62 -32.73 11.57
C CYS A 279 -18.05 -33.29 10.27
N SER A 280 -18.90 -33.85 9.40
CA SER A 280 -18.43 -34.41 8.13
C SER A 280 -17.90 -33.31 7.19
N LEU A 281 -17.05 -33.68 6.23
CA LEU A 281 -16.53 -32.75 5.23
C LEU A 281 -17.65 -32.09 4.42
N GLU A 282 -18.75 -32.80 4.17
CA GLU A 282 -19.94 -32.26 3.49
C GLU A 282 -20.63 -31.17 4.31
N VAL A 283 -20.72 -31.34 5.63
CA VAL A 283 -21.28 -30.33 6.54
C VAL A 283 -20.38 -29.10 6.57
N SER A 284 -19.06 -29.30 6.68
CA SER A 284 -18.08 -28.20 6.62
C SER A 284 -18.15 -27.44 5.28
N LYS A 285 -18.22 -28.17 4.16
CA LYS A 285 -18.43 -27.60 2.82
C LYS A 285 -19.72 -26.77 2.76
N TYR A 286 -20.81 -27.31 3.29
CA TYR A 286 -22.09 -26.59 3.35
C TYR A 286 -22.01 -25.31 4.18
N ILE A 287 -21.31 -25.33 5.32
CA ILE A 287 -21.06 -24.13 6.15
C ILE A 287 -20.34 -23.04 5.34
N ILE A 288 -19.27 -23.40 4.63
CA ILE A 288 -18.49 -22.47 3.81
C ILE A 288 -19.34 -21.93 2.65
N THR A 289 -20.12 -22.78 1.98
CA THR A 289 -21.03 -22.36 0.91
C THR A 289 -22.13 -21.42 1.42
N LYS A 290 -22.70 -21.68 2.61
CA LYS A 290 -23.71 -20.81 3.21
C LYS A 290 -23.16 -19.50 3.76
N GLN A 291 -21.89 -19.48 4.16
CA GLN A 291 -21.21 -18.28 4.67
C GLN A 291 -19.85 -18.07 3.98
N PRO A 292 -19.81 -17.62 2.71
CA PRO A 292 -18.57 -17.44 1.96
C PRO A 292 -17.59 -16.45 2.61
N ALA A 293 -18.10 -15.52 3.43
CA ALA A 293 -17.30 -14.57 4.19
C ALA A 293 -16.29 -15.25 5.15
N LEU A 294 -16.53 -16.51 5.55
CA LEU A 294 -15.61 -17.27 6.39
C LEU A 294 -14.25 -17.48 5.73
N GLN A 295 -14.20 -17.63 4.40
CA GLN A 295 -12.94 -17.81 3.66
C GLN A 295 -12.00 -16.61 3.77
N LYS A 296 -12.56 -15.40 4.00
CA LYS A 296 -11.79 -14.15 4.13
C LYS A 296 -11.48 -13.80 5.58
N LYS A 297 -12.08 -14.51 6.55
CA LYS A 297 -11.85 -14.25 7.97
C LYS A 297 -10.52 -14.89 8.40
N SER A 298 -9.80 -14.19 9.27
CA SER A 298 -8.60 -14.74 9.91
C SER A 298 -8.93 -16.04 10.65
N LEU A 299 -8.21 -17.11 10.31
CA LEU A 299 -8.37 -18.43 10.92
C LEU A 299 -8.21 -18.38 12.44
N LYS A 300 -7.19 -17.68 12.94
CA LYS A 300 -6.99 -17.43 14.37
C LYS A 300 -8.22 -16.84 15.09
N LYS A 301 -8.82 -15.80 14.53
CA LYS A 301 -10.03 -15.21 15.13
C LYS A 301 -11.24 -16.16 15.08
N MET A 302 -11.22 -17.11 14.16
CA MET A 302 -12.25 -18.14 14.06
C MET A 302 -12.02 -19.23 15.10
N ASP A 303 -10.78 -19.70 15.25
CA ASP A 303 -10.34 -20.65 16.26
C ASP A 303 -10.62 -20.12 17.68
N GLU A 304 -10.17 -18.90 17.98
CA GLU A 304 -10.47 -18.20 19.26
C GLU A 304 -11.98 -18.11 19.54
N MET A 305 -12.81 -17.93 18.51
CA MET A 305 -14.26 -17.88 18.66
C MET A 305 -14.85 -19.27 18.94
N ILE A 306 -14.36 -20.32 18.27
CA ILE A 306 -14.84 -21.69 18.50
C ILE A 306 -14.48 -22.11 19.93
N ASP A 307 -13.24 -21.89 20.35
CA ASP A 307 -12.79 -22.21 21.71
C ASP A 307 -13.57 -21.43 22.76
N PHE A 308 -13.82 -20.14 22.51
CA PHE A 308 -14.68 -19.32 23.38
C PHE A 308 -16.10 -19.87 23.48
N LEU A 309 -16.69 -20.35 22.39
CA LEU A 309 -18.03 -20.95 22.41
C LEU A 309 -18.03 -22.28 23.17
N PHE A 310 -17.01 -23.13 22.97
CA PHE A 310 -16.85 -24.38 23.72
C PHE A 310 -16.68 -24.13 25.22
N SER A 311 -15.91 -23.10 25.61
CA SER A 311 -15.73 -22.75 27.03
C SER A 311 -17.03 -22.28 27.71
N HIS A 312 -18.04 -21.89 26.94
CA HIS A 312 -19.38 -21.51 27.42
C HIS A 312 -20.40 -22.65 27.24
N GLY A 313 -19.96 -23.86 26.94
CA GLY A 313 -20.79 -25.06 26.85
C GLY A 313 -21.57 -25.23 25.56
N PHE A 314 -21.27 -24.43 24.52
CA PHE A 314 -21.91 -24.63 23.21
C PHE A 314 -21.38 -25.88 22.53
N LYS A 315 -22.28 -26.69 21.99
CA LYS A 315 -21.93 -27.92 21.27
C LYS A 315 -21.59 -27.64 19.80
N PRO A 316 -20.74 -28.46 19.16
CA PRO A 316 -20.38 -28.24 17.75
C PRO A 316 -21.58 -28.15 16.80
N ILE A 317 -22.62 -28.96 17.02
CA ILE A 317 -23.85 -28.92 16.23
C ILE A 317 -24.58 -27.57 16.30
N GLN A 318 -24.51 -26.85 17.43
CA GLN A 318 -25.12 -25.53 17.57
C GLN A 318 -24.37 -24.49 16.75
N ILE A 319 -23.03 -24.59 16.71
CA ILE A 319 -22.17 -23.74 15.90
C ILE A 319 -22.42 -24.00 14.41
N CYS A 320 -22.50 -25.27 14.01
CA CYS A 320 -22.78 -25.68 12.63
C CYS A 320 -24.14 -25.17 12.12
N ARG A 321 -25.16 -25.11 12.98
CA ARG A 321 -26.49 -24.56 12.64
C ARG A 321 -26.50 -23.04 12.50
N ALA A 322 -25.60 -22.34 13.17
CA ALA A 322 -25.52 -20.88 13.17
C ALA A 322 -24.11 -20.36 12.77
N PRO A 323 -23.58 -20.73 11.59
CA PRO A 323 -22.18 -20.50 11.22
C PRO A 323 -21.80 -19.01 11.14
N LYS A 324 -22.79 -18.11 10.99
CA LYS A 324 -22.58 -16.66 11.06
C LYS A 324 -21.99 -16.20 12.39
N ILE A 325 -22.12 -16.96 13.47
CA ILE A 325 -21.50 -16.66 14.77
C ILE A 325 -19.98 -16.53 14.65
N LEU A 326 -19.39 -17.37 13.79
CA LEU A 326 -17.96 -17.39 13.51
C LEU A 326 -17.47 -16.14 12.80
N LEU A 327 -18.33 -15.22 12.36
CA LEU A 327 -17.93 -13.94 11.76
C LEU A 327 -17.79 -12.80 12.79
N HIS A 328 -18.41 -12.92 13.96
CA HIS A 328 -18.35 -11.89 15.01
C HIS A 328 -17.01 -11.89 15.77
N SER A 329 -16.75 -10.84 16.54
CA SER A 329 -15.62 -10.82 17.49
C SER A 329 -16.03 -11.44 18.81
N VAL A 330 -15.07 -12.09 19.49
CA VAL A 330 -15.28 -12.66 20.83
C VAL A 330 -15.79 -11.59 21.80
N THR A 331 -15.27 -10.37 21.71
CA THR A 331 -15.71 -9.23 22.53
C THR A 331 -17.20 -8.91 22.39
N THR A 332 -17.74 -8.94 21.16
CA THR A 332 -19.16 -8.69 20.90
C THR A 332 -20.02 -9.81 21.46
N ILE A 333 -19.62 -11.07 21.23
CA ILE A 333 -20.39 -12.23 21.72
C ILE A 333 -20.35 -12.30 23.24
N HIS A 334 -19.20 -12.07 23.86
CA HIS A 334 -19.05 -11.99 25.31
C HIS A 334 -19.97 -10.94 25.93
N LYS A 335 -19.99 -9.73 25.37
CA LYS A 335 -20.89 -8.67 25.83
C LYS A 335 -22.35 -9.11 25.78
N ARG A 336 -22.78 -9.75 24.68
CA ARG A 336 -24.16 -10.20 24.50
C ARG A 336 -24.53 -11.35 25.44
N LEU A 337 -23.62 -12.29 25.69
CA LEU A 337 -23.84 -13.35 26.67
C LEU A 337 -24.06 -12.78 28.07
N ARG A 338 -23.19 -11.85 28.52
CA ARG A 338 -23.37 -11.20 29.83
C ARG A 338 -24.70 -10.46 29.96
N GLU A 339 -25.15 -9.80 28.90
CA GLU A 339 -26.44 -9.09 28.89
C GLU A 339 -27.64 -10.05 28.99
N LEU A 340 -27.55 -11.23 28.36
CA LEU A 340 -28.56 -12.28 28.45
C LEU A 340 -28.59 -12.93 29.84
N ASP A 341 -27.41 -13.21 30.42
CA ASP A 341 -27.27 -13.75 31.76
C ASP A 341 -27.84 -12.80 32.81
N ALA A 342 -27.50 -11.50 32.71
CA ALA A 342 -28.06 -10.46 33.58
C ALA A 342 -29.59 -10.32 33.43
N SER A 343 -30.12 -10.65 32.25
CA SER A 343 -31.57 -10.67 31.99
C SER A 343 -32.21 -12.00 32.39
N ASN A 344 -31.47 -12.98 32.91
CA ASN A 344 -31.87 -14.35 33.24
C ASN A 344 -32.65 -15.03 32.08
N VAL A 345 -32.16 -14.85 30.84
CA VAL A 345 -32.75 -15.43 29.62
C VAL A 345 -31.91 -16.64 29.24
N LYS A 346 -32.53 -17.83 29.17
CA LYS A 346 -31.86 -19.02 28.64
C LYS A 346 -31.71 -18.89 27.13
N LEU A 347 -30.49 -19.13 26.63
CA LEU A 347 -30.20 -19.09 25.20
C LEU A 347 -30.43 -20.47 24.57
N ASP A 348 -31.52 -20.63 23.83
CA ASP A 348 -31.80 -21.89 23.12
C ASP A 348 -31.06 -21.98 21.77
N SER A 349 -30.64 -20.84 21.20
CA SER A 349 -29.97 -20.79 19.90
C SER A 349 -28.97 -19.64 19.78
N LEU A 350 -27.82 -19.94 19.18
CA LEU A 350 -26.80 -18.95 18.82
C LEU A 350 -27.30 -17.90 17.81
N HIS A 351 -28.43 -18.11 17.13
CA HIS A 351 -28.96 -17.17 16.14
C HIS A 351 -29.19 -15.76 16.69
N ILE A 352 -29.65 -15.63 17.95
CA ILE A 352 -29.89 -14.32 18.58
C ILE A 352 -28.58 -13.52 18.66
N LEU A 353 -27.49 -14.19 19.02
CA LEU A 353 -26.16 -13.59 19.13
C LEU A 353 -25.59 -13.10 17.80
N THR A 354 -26.14 -13.56 16.67
CA THR A 354 -25.68 -13.19 15.32
C THR A 354 -26.43 -12.01 14.70
N LYS A 355 -27.46 -11.48 15.36
CA LYS A 355 -28.31 -10.40 14.84
C LYS A 355 -27.57 -9.06 14.78
N SER A 356 -28.08 -8.13 13.96
CA SER A 356 -27.56 -6.75 13.95
C SER A 356 -27.77 -6.10 15.31
N GLN A 357 -27.02 -5.04 15.63
CA GLN A 357 -27.15 -4.40 16.95
C GLN A 357 -28.59 -3.90 17.22
N LYS A 358 -29.24 -3.28 16.22
CA LYS A 358 -30.63 -2.82 16.31
C LYS A 358 -31.60 -3.98 16.58
N GLN A 359 -31.48 -5.08 15.84
CA GLN A 359 -32.33 -6.26 16.02
C GLN A 359 -32.11 -6.92 17.37
N TYR A 360 -30.84 -7.07 17.78
CA TYR A 360 -30.48 -7.67 19.05
C TYR A 360 -31.06 -6.87 20.22
N THR A 361 -30.88 -5.54 20.24
CA THR A 361 -31.43 -4.67 21.29
C THR A 361 -32.96 -4.75 21.33
N SER A 362 -33.63 -4.69 20.18
CA SER A 362 -35.09 -4.84 20.12
C SER A 362 -35.57 -6.18 20.71
N ILE A 363 -34.87 -7.29 20.44
CA ILE A 363 -35.21 -8.60 20.99
C ILE A 363 -35.06 -8.60 22.51
N ILE A 364 -33.94 -8.07 23.03
CA ILE A 364 -33.69 -7.99 24.49
C ILE A 364 -34.74 -7.11 25.17
N ASP A 365 -35.09 -5.96 24.58
CA ASP A 365 -36.08 -5.04 25.15
C ASP A 365 -37.48 -5.66 25.16
N SER A 366 -37.88 -6.36 24.09
CA SER A 366 -39.14 -7.13 24.06
C SER A 366 -39.15 -8.25 25.10
N MET A 367 -38.03 -8.96 25.29
CA MET A 367 -37.92 -10.02 26.31
C MET A 367 -37.99 -9.46 27.73
N LYS A 368 -37.39 -8.29 27.99
CA LYS A 368 -37.49 -7.59 29.28
C LYS A 368 -38.92 -7.10 29.55
N ALA A 369 -39.58 -6.50 28.55
CA ALA A 369 -40.95 -6.01 28.67
C ALA A 369 -41.94 -7.16 28.96
N ASN A 370 -41.76 -8.33 28.34
CA ASN A 370 -42.61 -9.50 28.60
C ASN A 370 -42.41 -10.11 29.99
N LYS A 371 -41.22 -10.01 30.60
CA LYS A 371 -40.98 -10.42 31.99
C LYS A 371 -41.70 -9.53 33.01
N ILE A 372 -41.80 -8.23 32.74
CA ILE A 372 -42.51 -7.28 33.61
C ILE A 372 -44.01 -7.60 33.65
N LYS A 373 -44.59 -8.05 32.53
CA LYS A 373 -46.01 -8.42 32.43
C LYS A 373 -46.40 -9.74 33.10
N ILE A 374 -45.44 -10.60 33.47
CA ILE A 374 -45.71 -11.89 34.13
C ILE A 374 -45.55 -11.80 35.66
N LYS A 375 -44.91 -10.72 36.16
CA LYS A 375 -44.71 -10.47 37.60
C LYS A 375 -45.75 -9.53 38.23
N ASN A 376 -46.54 -8.84 37.41
CA ASN A 376 -47.73 -8.09 37.81
C ASN A 376 -48.96 -8.90 37.46
#